data_AF-A0A2J0LX08-F1
#
_entry.id   AF-A0A2J0LX08-F1
#
_cell.length_a   1.000
_cell.length_b   1.000
_cell.length_c   1.000
_cell.angle_alpha   90.00
_cell.angle_beta   90.00
_cell.angle_gamma   90.00
#
_symmetry.space_group_name_H-M   'P 1'
#
loop_
_entity.id
_entity.type
_entity.pdbx_description
1 polymer ?
#
loop_
_entity_poly.entity_id
_entity_poly.type
_entity_poly.pdbx_seq_one_letter_code
_entity_poly.pdbx_strand_id
1 'polypeptide(L)'
;GIYVDIVSGEPLFSSDDKYESGTGWPSFVKPIDPQYIVEKVDKGFFSTRTEVRSKYGDNHLGHVFPDGPADRGGLRYCMNSASLRFIPREEMEKAGYGDFLSVVKK
;
A
#
# COMPACT_ATOMS: atom_id res chain seq x y z
N GLY A 1 8.43 -6.17 7.16
CA GLY A 1 9.10 -5.69 5.94
C GLY A 1 8.27 -4.61 5.30
N ILE A 2 8.61 -4.20 4.08
CA ILE A 2 7.83 -3.23 3.31
C ILE A 2 7.35 -3.84 2.00
N TYR A 3 6.25 -3.30 1.48
CA TYR A 3 5.76 -3.57 0.13
C TYR A 3 6.15 -2.39 -0.74
N VAL A 4 6.86 -2.69 -1.82
CA VAL A 4 7.30 -1.71 -2.83
C VAL A 4 6.55 -1.94 -4.13
N ASP A 5 6.48 -0.92 -4.98
CA ASP A 5 5.97 -1.08 -6.35
C ASP A 5 6.86 -2.10 -7.08
N ILE A 6 6.23 -3.08 -7.74
CA ILE A 6 6.95 -4.07 -8.54
C ILE A 6 7.68 -3.46 -9.74
N VAL A 7 7.21 -2.31 -10.25
CA VAL A 7 7.77 -1.64 -11.43
C VAL A 7 8.86 -0.63 -11.04
N SER A 8 8.55 0.34 -10.17
CA SER A 8 9.47 1.44 -9.83
C SER A 8 10.37 1.14 -8.64
N GLY A 9 9.98 0.18 -7.78
CA GLY A 9 10.63 -0.06 -6.49
C GLY A 9 10.34 1.00 -5.42
N GLU A 10 9.45 1.97 -5.68
CA GLU A 10 9.13 2.97 -4.66
C GLU A 10 8.41 2.31 -3.46
N PRO A 11 8.70 2.75 -2.22
CA PRO A 11 8.10 2.16 -1.03
C PRO A 11 6.65 2.62 -0.89
N LEU A 12 5.72 1.66 -0.78
CA LEU A 12 4.28 1.95 -0.77
C LEU A 12 3.65 1.68 0.59
N PHE A 13 3.90 0.53 1.20
CA PHE A 13 3.21 0.12 2.43
C PHE A 13 4.16 -0.60 3.42
N SER A 14 3.89 -0.44 4.71
CA SER A 14 4.54 -1.23 5.77
C SER A 14 3.74 -2.50 6.06
N SER A 15 4.43 -3.61 6.39
CA SER A 15 3.77 -4.82 6.89
C SER A 15 3.02 -4.59 8.21
N ASP A 16 3.41 -3.59 8.99
CA ASP A 16 2.78 -3.27 10.27
C ASP A 16 1.38 -2.66 10.10
N ASP A 17 1.19 -1.96 8.99
CA ASP A 17 -0.08 -1.36 8.60
C ASP A 17 -0.96 -2.33 7.80
N LYS A 18 -0.43 -3.51 7.43
CA LYS A 18 -1.23 -4.61 6.86
C LYS A 18 -2.16 -5.18 7.92
N TYR A 19 -3.34 -5.62 7.50
CA TYR A 19 -4.26 -6.37 8.35
C TYR A 19 -5.08 -7.38 7.52
N GLU A 20 -5.72 -8.33 8.20
CA GLU A 20 -6.59 -9.31 7.57
C GLU A 20 -8.00 -8.71 7.40
N SER A 21 -8.35 -8.33 6.17
CA SER A 21 -9.65 -7.73 5.87
C SER A 21 -10.71 -8.76 5.45
N GLY A 22 -10.34 -10.01 5.19
CA GLY A 22 -11.23 -11.05 4.66
C GLY A 22 -11.66 -10.86 3.19
N THR A 23 -11.07 -9.91 2.47
CA THR A 23 -11.49 -9.58 1.09
C THR A 23 -10.82 -10.46 0.03
N GLY A 24 -9.75 -11.18 0.39
CA GLY A 24 -8.92 -11.93 -0.55
C GLY A 24 -7.75 -11.12 -1.14
N TRP A 25 -7.70 -9.81 -0.92
CA TRP A 25 -6.61 -8.93 -1.35
C TRP A 25 -5.82 -8.40 -0.15
N PRO A 26 -4.49 -8.18 -0.30
CA PRO A 26 -3.70 -7.53 0.75
C PRO A 26 -4.28 -6.15 1.06
N SER A 27 -4.58 -5.93 2.33
CA SER A 27 -5.22 -4.72 2.81
C SER A 27 -4.35 -4.01 3.83
N PHE A 28 -4.23 -2.69 3.68
CA PHE A 28 -3.46 -1.81 4.56
C PHE A 28 -4.33 -0.69 5.08
N VAL A 29 -3.98 -0.12 6.23
CA VAL A 29 -4.74 1.01 6.81
C VAL A 29 -4.22 2.37 6.35
N LYS A 30 -2.95 2.45 5.94
CA LYS A 30 -2.32 3.67 5.42
C LYS A 30 -1.09 3.34 4.58
N PRO A 31 -0.68 4.22 3.65
CA PRO A 31 0.62 4.12 2.99
C PRO A 31 1.75 4.46 3.94
N ILE A 32 2.97 4.08 3.56
CA ILE A 32 4.20 4.42 4.29
C ILE A 32 4.41 5.93 4.34
N ASP A 33 4.13 6.60 3.21
CA ASP A 33 4.12 8.04 3.06
C ASP A 33 3.11 8.41 1.96
N PRO A 34 2.14 9.30 2.22
CA PRO A 34 1.19 9.76 1.22
C PRO A 34 1.85 10.34 -0.04
N GLN A 35 3.09 10.82 0.05
CA GLN A 35 3.79 11.40 -1.10
C GLN A 35 4.07 10.40 -2.23
N TYR A 36 4.03 9.08 -1.98
CA TYR A 36 4.25 8.03 -2.98
C TYR A 36 2.93 7.50 -3.60
N ILE A 37 1.80 8.02 -3.15
CA ILE A 37 0.47 7.59 -3.61
C ILE A 37 -0.20 8.69 -4.42
N VAL A 38 -0.85 8.29 -5.50
CA VAL A 38 -1.78 9.13 -6.27
C VAL A 38 -3.16 8.52 -6.18
N GLU A 39 -4.11 9.28 -5.66
CA GLU A 39 -5.52 8.92 -5.63
C GLU A 39 -6.25 9.53 -6.83
N LYS A 40 -6.95 8.69 -7.59
CA LYS A 40 -7.77 9.11 -8.73
C LYS A 40 -9.21 8.64 -8.55
N VAL A 41 -10.16 9.48 -8.95
CA VAL A 41 -11.58 9.10 -8.92
C VAL A 41 -11.83 8.12 -10.07
N ASP A 42 -12.18 6.88 -9.74
CA ASP A 42 -12.58 5.83 -10.67
C ASP A 42 -14.11 5.75 -10.71
N LYS A 43 -14.70 6.30 -11.77
CA LYS A 43 -16.15 6.28 -11.99
C LYS A 43 -16.52 5.05 -12.80
N GLY A 44 -16.95 3.99 -12.09
CA GLY A 44 -17.59 2.85 -12.71
C GLY A 44 -19.06 3.12 -13.05
N PHE A 45 -19.66 2.21 -13.81
CA PHE A 45 -21.08 2.29 -14.20
C PHE A 45 -22.06 2.24 -13.00
N PHE A 46 -21.68 1.55 -11.92
CA PHE A 46 -22.53 1.32 -10.75
C PHE A 46 -21.97 1.89 -9.43
N SER A 47 -20.70 2.27 -9.39
CA SER A 47 -20.07 2.82 -8.19
C SER A 47 -18.93 3.77 -8.54
N THR A 48 -18.73 4.77 -7.69
CA THR A 48 -17.53 5.62 -7.70
C THR A 48 -16.59 5.11 -6.62
N ARG A 49 -15.37 4.77 -7.00
CA ARG A 49 -14.30 4.32 -6.09
C ARG A 49 -13.11 5.27 -6.23
N THR A 50 -12.19 5.21 -5.29
CA THR A 50 -10.92 5.92 -5.38
C THR A 50 -9.83 4.92 -5.76
N GLU A 51 -9.35 5.01 -6.99
CA GLU A 51 -8.19 4.28 -7.48
C GLU A 51 -6.93 4.79 -6.77
N VAL A 52 -6.05 3.86 -6.42
CA VAL A 52 -4.74 4.12 -5.83
C VAL A 52 -3.67 3.70 -6.83
N ARG A 53 -2.75 4.62 -7.12
CA ARG A 53 -1.63 4.42 -8.05
C ARG A 53 -0.31 4.80 -7.38
N SER A 54 0.78 4.17 -7.82
CA SER A 54 2.12 4.60 -7.44
C SER A 54 2.48 5.92 -8.12
N LYS A 55 3.24 6.78 -7.46
CA LYS A 55 3.51 8.12 -8.00
C LYS A 55 4.57 8.10 -9.08
N TYR A 56 5.67 7.38 -8.87
CA TYR A 56 6.78 7.36 -9.83
C TYR A 56 6.56 6.35 -10.94
N GLY A 57 5.92 5.22 -10.65
CA GLY A 57 5.59 4.20 -11.64
C GLY A 57 4.31 4.47 -12.44
N ASP A 58 3.41 5.34 -11.96
CA ASP A 58 1.99 5.44 -12.39
C ASP A 58 1.35 4.05 -12.53
N ASN A 59 1.74 3.12 -11.66
CA ASN A 59 1.27 1.74 -11.69
C ASN A 59 -0.05 1.64 -10.94
N HIS A 60 -1.00 0.87 -11.48
CA HIS A 60 -2.26 0.60 -10.79
C HIS A 60 -2.00 -0.32 -9.59
N LEU A 61 -2.32 0.16 -8.39
CA LEU A 61 -2.12 -0.60 -7.15
C LEU A 61 -3.44 -1.22 -6.67
N GLY A 62 -4.55 -0.50 -6.79
CA GLY A 62 -5.87 -0.99 -6.36
C GLY A 62 -6.81 0.16 -6.03
N HIS A 63 -7.56 0.02 -4.93
CA HIS A 63 -8.54 1.02 -4.49
C HIS A 63 -8.49 1.25 -2.98
N VAL A 64 -8.93 2.44 -2.54
CA VAL A 64 -9.11 2.78 -1.13
C VAL A 64 -10.59 2.96 -0.78
N PHE A 65 -10.98 2.49 0.40
CA PHE A 65 -12.35 2.51 0.91
C PHE A 65 -12.42 3.04 2.35
N PRO A 66 -13.50 3.70 2.77
CA PRO A 66 -13.69 4.21 4.14
C PRO A 66 -14.30 3.16 5.10
N ASP A 67 -14.07 1.87 4.85
CA ASP A 67 -14.60 0.73 5.62
C ASP A 67 -13.50 -0.05 6.36
N GLY A 68 -12.38 0.61 6.64
CA GLY A 68 -11.26 0.04 7.40
C GLY A 68 -11.49 0.05 8.91
N PRO A 69 -10.53 -0.50 9.69
CA PRO A 69 -10.57 -0.48 11.15
C PRO A 69 -10.63 0.95 11.69
N ALA A 70 -11.72 1.29 12.38
CA ALA A 70 -11.97 2.65 12.86
C ALA A 70 -10.91 3.16 13.85
N ASP A 71 -10.36 2.26 14.67
CA ASP A 71 -9.28 2.52 15.63
C ASP A 71 -7.92 2.79 14.95
N ARG A 72 -7.80 2.52 13.64
CA ARG A 72 -6.56 2.70 12.87
C ARG A 72 -6.71 3.66 11.69
N GLY A 73 -7.70 4.56 11.74
CA GLY A 73 -7.92 5.60 10.74
C GLY A 73 -9.08 5.34 9.78
N GLY A 74 -9.74 4.19 9.86
CA GLY A 74 -10.98 3.90 9.13
C GLY A 74 -10.82 3.69 7.62
N LEU A 75 -9.60 3.70 7.10
CA LEU A 75 -9.31 3.46 5.68
C LEU A 75 -8.86 2.03 5.43
N ARG A 76 -9.26 1.50 4.28
CA ARG A 76 -8.83 0.21 3.75
C ARG A 76 -8.25 0.40 2.36
N TYR A 77 -6.93 0.33 2.26
CA TYR A 77 -6.19 0.26 1.01
C TYR A 77 -6.16 -1.19 0.54
N CYS A 78 -7.05 -1.53 -0.39
CA CYS A 78 -7.23 -2.86 -0.97
C CYS A 78 -6.37 -2.99 -2.23
N MET A 79 -5.18 -3.57 -2.10
CA MET A 79 -4.16 -3.56 -3.16
C MET A 79 -4.08 -4.91 -3.90
N ASN A 80 -3.64 -4.89 -5.15
CA ASN A 80 -3.36 -6.09 -5.93
C ASN A 80 -1.98 -6.63 -5.54
N SER A 81 -1.91 -7.90 -5.12
CA SER A 81 -0.62 -8.54 -4.80
C SER A 81 0.34 -8.56 -5.99
N ALA A 82 -0.17 -8.64 -7.23
CA ALA A 82 0.64 -8.62 -8.44
C ALA A 82 1.31 -7.26 -8.70
N SER A 83 0.83 -6.17 -8.07
CA SER A 83 1.43 -4.83 -8.18
C SER A 83 2.51 -4.57 -7.13
N LEU A 84 2.66 -5.47 -6.15
CA LEU A 84 3.53 -5.27 -4.99
C LEU A 84 4.63 -6.33 -4.93
N ARG A 85 5.82 -5.91 -4.52
CA ARG A 85 6.91 -6.81 -4.12
C ARG A 85 7.21 -6.63 -2.64
N PHE A 86 7.28 -7.73 -1.90
CA PHE A 86 7.60 -7.69 -0.47
C PHE A 86 9.10 -7.75 -0.26
N ILE A 87 9.62 -6.87 0.60
CA ILE A 87 11.02 -6.85 1.07
C ILE A 87 11.04 -7.20 2.56
N PRO A 88 11.60 -8.36 2.95
CA PRO A 88 11.79 -8.73 4.36
C PRO A 88 12.62 -7.69 5.12
N ARG A 89 12.37 -7.52 6.42
CA ARG A 89 13.04 -6.51 7.24
C ARG A 89 14.57 -6.65 7.19
N GLU A 90 15.07 -7.88 7.37
CA GLU A 90 16.48 -8.24 7.29
C GLU A 90 17.16 -7.94 5.93
N GLU A 91 16.39 -7.75 4.85
CA GLU A 91 16.90 -7.44 3.52
C GLU A 91 16.80 -5.95 3.15
N MET A 92 16.01 -5.17 3.91
CA MET A 92 15.70 -3.77 3.57
C MET A 92 16.96 -2.91 3.44
N GLU A 93 17.91 -3.00 4.37
CA GLU A 93 19.13 -2.20 4.33
C GLU A 93 19.98 -2.51 3.10
N LYS A 94 20.18 -3.80 2.81
CA LYS A 94 20.93 -4.27 1.62
C LYS A 94 20.24 -3.88 0.31
N ALA A 95 18.91 -3.82 0.31
CA ALA A 95 18.11 -3.46 -0.85
C ALA A 95 17.93 -1.93 -1.02
N GLY A 96 18.54 -1.10 -0.17
CA GLY A 96 18.50 0.36 -0.28
C GLY A 96 17.31 1.03 0.44
N TYR A 97 16.59 0.30 1.29
CA TYR A 97 15.42 0.79 2.04
C TYR A 97 15.72 0.99 3.54
N GLY A 98 16.97 1.26 3.89
CA GLY A 98 17.41 1.44 5.29
C GLY A 98 16.64 2.54 6.02
N ASP A 99 16.32 3.64 5.33
CA ASP A 99 15.58 4.79 5.88
C ASP A 99 14.16 4.42 6.35
N PHE A 100 13.60 3.31 5.84
CA PHE A 100 12.26 2.82 6.15
C PHE A 100 12.24 1.76 7.25
N LEU A 101 13.38 1.42 7.87
CA LEU A 101 13.42 0.44 8.97
C LEU A 101 12.64 0.87 10.22
N SER A 102 12.37 2.16 10.37
CA SER A 102 11.64 2.77 11.49
C SER A 102 10.13 2.55 11.43
N VAL A 103 9.58 2.37 10.23
CA VAL A 103 8.13 2.16 10.01
C VAL A 103 7.70 0.70 10.09
N VAL A 104 8.66 -0.20 10.31
CA VAL A 104 8.44 -1.63 10.53
C VAL A 104 8.85 -1.92 11.97
N LYS A 105 8.06 -2.69 12.72
CA LYS A 105 8.42 -3.17 14.05
C LYS A 105 9.57 -4.18 13.97
N LYS A 106 10.27 -4.32 15.08
CA LYS A 106 11.29 -5.37 15.26
C LYS A 106 10.64 -6.72 15.47
#